data_AF-A0A2R6RTN6-F1
#
_entry.id   AF-A0A2R6RTN6-F1
#
_cell.length_a   1.000
_cell.length_b   1.000
_cell.length_c   1.000
_cell.angle_alpha   90.00
_cell.angle_beta   90.00
_cell.angle_gamma   90.00
#
_symmetry.space_group_name_H-M   'P 1'
#
loop_
_entity.id
_entity.type
_entity.pdbx_description
1 polymer ?
#
loop_
_entity_poly.entity_id
_entity_poly.type
_entity_poly.pdbx_seq_one_letter_code
_entity_poly.pdbx_strand_id
1 'polypeptide(L)'
;MSEMSGMGCSHGGRGSKRGNGSGDPDGDCGKYTRYTAEQVEVLEKVFAECPKPTFSDRQEMIHNYSILSNLEPKQIKIWFQNRRCREKQKKEANNLQSVNKKLTAANKLLKEENDRLQKQVSHLVYENEYIRQQLENISLDVTNTSCEPAVNSLQYSLRASNDPSGLLLVAKETMTEFFSKATGTLVDWVQLPGMKVLIDVFK
;
A
#
# COMPACT_ATOMS: atom_id res chain seq x y z
N MET A 1 5.53 -8.27 43.19
CA MET A 1 4.38 -8.82 42.43
C MET A 1 4.12 -7.93 41.24
N SER A 2 4.59 -8.35 40.06
CA SER A 2 4.42 -7.63 38.79
C SER A 2 3.19 -8.20 38.08
N GLU A 3 2.06 -7.48 38.11
CA GLU A 3 0.92 -7.84 37.25
C GLU A 3 1.02 -7.08 35.93
N MET A 4 1.46 -7.82 34.91
CA MET A 4 1.20 -7.53 33.51
C MET A 4 -0.30 -7.60 33.26
N SER A 5 -0.94 -6.46 33.04
CA SER A 5 -2.25 -6.42 32.40
C SER A 5 -2.20 -5.47 31.21
N GLY A 6 -1.81 -6.04 30.07
CA GLY A 6 -1.95 -5.43 28.74
C GLY A 6 -3.39 -5.57 28.29
N MET A 7 -4.25 -4.63 28.66
CA MET A 7 -5.56 -4.50 28.04
C MET A 7 -5.39 -3.79 26.69
N GLY A 8 -5.64 -4.53 25.61
CA GLY A 8 -5.62 -4.04 24.24
C GLY A 8 -6.58 -2.88 24.06
N CYS A 9 -6.14 -1.84 23.34
CA CYS A 9 -7.03 -0.79 22.85
C CYS A 9 -7.96 -1.41 21.79
N SER A 10 -9.18 -1.77 22.20
CA SER A 10 -10.23 -2.22 21.29
C SER A 10 -10.54 -1.12 20.29
N HIS A 11 -10.37 -1.44 19.01
CA HIS A 11 -10.70 -0.60 17.88
C HIS A 11 -12.23 -0.53 17.74
N GLY A 12 -12.84 0.53 18.26
CA GLY A 12 -14.26 0.82 18.08
C GLY A 12 -14.48 1.86 16.99
N GLY A 13 -14.39 1.43 15.72
CA GLY A 13 -14.94 2.21 14.62
C GLY A 13 -16.46 2.04 14.58
N ARG A 14 -17.23 3.10 14.84
CA ARG A 14 -18.62 3.20 14.41
C ARG A 14 -19.03 4.66 14.29
N GLY A 15 -19.26 5.10 13.06
CA GLY A 15 -19.93 6.36 12.77
C GLY A 15 -21.38 6.29 13.21
N SER A 16 -21.84 7.28 13.98
CA SER A 16 -23.25 7.44 14.31
C SER A 16 -23.87 8.47 13.38
N LYS A 17 -24.78 7.96 12.54
CA LYS A 17 -25.76 8.69 11.74
C LYS A 17 -26.62 9.55 12.67
N ARG A 18 -26.81 10.82 12.31
CA ARG A 18 -27.76 11.75 12.96
C ARG A 18 -29.19 11.25 12.73
N GLY A 19 -29.98 11.18 13.79
CA GLY A 19 -31.41 10.82 13.76
C GLY A 19 -32.13 11.45 14.94
N ASN A 20 -33.10 12.29 14.60
CA ASN A 20 -33.87 13.21 15.44
C ASN A 20 -34.80 12.50 16.44
N GLY A 21 -34.84 12.96 17.70
CA GLY A 21 -35.77 12.49 18.72
C GLY A 21 -35.89 13.52 19.85
N SER A 22 -37.02 14.23 19.86
CA SER A 22 -37.42 15.24 20.84
C SER A 22 -38.15 14.61 22.02
N GLY A 23 -37.77 14.96 23.26
CA GLY A 23 -38.54 14.69 24.48
C GLY A 23 -37.69 14.48 25.75
N ASP A 24 -37.84 15.40 26.70
CA ASP A 24 -37.47 15.39 28.13
C ASP A 24 -36.02 15.72 28.60
N PRO A 25 -35.86 16.74 29.49
CA PRO A 25 -34.60 17.11 30.11
C PRO A 25 -34.62 16.84 31.63
N ASP A 26 -34.60 15.58 32.07
CA ASP A 26 -34.04 15.24 33.39
C ASP A 26 -34.05 13.72 33.62
N GLY A 27 -32.97 13.20 34.19
CA GLY A 27 -32.90 11.82 34.67
C GLY A 27 -31.87 10.94 33.97
N ASP A 28 -30.72 10.79 34.63
CA ASP A 28 -29.71 9.73 34.42
C ASP A 28 -28.64 9.95 33.33
N CYS A 29 -27.95 11.10 33.38
CA CYS A 29 -26.57 11.21 32.85
C CYS A 29 -25.56 10.58 33.83
N GLY A 30 -25.83 9.33 34.24
CA GLY A 30 -25.03 8.61 35.23
C GLY A 30 -23.56 8.50 34.83
N LYS A 31 -22.69 9.06 35.68
CA LYS A 31 -21.28 8.67 35.92
C LYS A 31 -20.20 9.16 34.93
N TYR A 32 -20.45 10.13 34.06
CA TYR A 32 -19.38 10.74 33.27
C TYR A 32 -18.96 12.12 33.81
N THR A 33 -18.04 12.12 34.77
CA THR A 33 -17.41 13.36 35.25
C THR A 33 -16.45 13.89 34.19
N ARG A 34 -16.73 15.10 33.68
CA ARG A 34 -15.79 15.83 32.82
C ARG A 34 -14.73 16.49 33.70
N TYR A 35 -13.45 16.20 33.44
CA TYR A 35 -12.34 16.86 34.13
C TYR A 35 -12.28 18.36 33.77
N THR A 36 -11.94 19.20 34.74
CA THR A 36 -11.66 20.62 34.49
C THR A 36 -10.33 20.79 33.76
N ALA A 37 -10.09 21.96 33.16
CA ALA A 37 -8.81 22.24 32.48
C ALA A 37 -7.62 22.14 33.44
N GLU A 38 -7.76 22.69 34.65
CA GLU A 38 -6.74 22.64 35.70
C GLU A 38 -6.45 21.21 36.17
N GLN A 39 -7.49 20.38 36.32
CA GLN A 39 -7.31 18.95 36.63
C GLN A 39 -6.51 18.23 35.54
N VAL A 40 -6.85 18.49 34.27
CA VAL A 40 -6.13 17.90 33.14
C VAL A 40 -4.69 18.38 33.10
N GLU A 41 -4.42 19.66 33.36
CA GLU A 41 -3.05 20.21 33.38
C GLU A 41 -2.16 19.52 34.41
N VAL A 42 -2.65 19.35 35.66
CA VAL A 42 -1.92 18.62 36.70
C VAL A 42 -1.70 17.16 36.29
N LEU A 43 -2.73 16.49 35.76
CA LEU A 43 -2.62 15.10 35.32
C LEU A 43 -1.62 14.94 34.16
N GLU A 44 -1.58 15.87 33.20
CA GLU A 44 -0.60 15.90 32.11
C GLU A 44 0.82 16.16 32.61
N LYS A 45 1.00 17.06 33.58
CA LYS A 45 2.31 17.31 34.22
C LYS A 45 2.84 16.03 34.86
N VAL A 46 2.03 15.36 35.68
CA VAL A 46 2.44 14.09 36.32
C VAL A 46 2.63 12.99 35.29
N PHE A 47 1.84 12.97 34.21
CA PHE A 47 2.01 12.01 33.11
C PHE A 47 3.38 12.11 32.43
N ALA A 48 3.91 13.33 32.27
CA ALA A 48 5.24 13.54 31.68
C ALA A 48 6.37 12.92 32.53
N GLU A 49 6.19 12.89 33.85
CA GLU A 49 7.16 12.34 34.81
C GLU A 49 6.96 10.84 35.03
N CYS A 50 5.72 10.40 35.24
CA CYS A 50 5.36 9.00 35.50
C CYS A 50 4.09 8.59 34.73
N PRO A 51 4.22 8.01 33.52
CA PRO A 51 3.07 7.60 32.70
C PRO A 51 2.28 6.39 33.25
N LYS A 52 2.81 5.68 34.25
CA LYS A 52 2.24 4.45 34.83
C LYS A 52 2.24 4.51 36.36
N PRO A 53 1.49 5.44 36.97
CA PRO A 53 1.49 5.60 38.42
C PRO A 53 0.95 4.34 39.11
N THR A 54 1.57 3.98 40.24
CA THR A 54 1.12 2.90 41.12
C THR A 54 -0.16 3.27 41.87
N PHE A 55 -0.70 2.38 42.71
CA PHE A 55 -1.85 2.74 43.55
C PHE A 55 -1.50 3.82 44.57
N SER A 56 -0.35 3.69 45.24
CA SER A 56 0.14 4.65 46.22
C SER A 56 0.37 6.03 45.59
N ASP A 57 1.03 6.09 44.43
CA ASP A 57 1.26 7.34 43.70
C ASP A 57 -0.07 8.06 43.42
N ARG A 58 -1.12 7.31 43.02
CA ARG A 58 -2.45 7.91 42.77
C ARG A 58 -3.10 8.46 44.03
N GLN A 59 -2.91 7.83 45.19
CA GLN A 59 -3.40 8.37 46.46
C GLN A 59 -2.63 9.62 46.86
N GLU A 60 -1.31 9.59 46.68
CA GLU A 60 -0.44 10.73 46.96
C GLU A 60 -0.80 11.94 46.09
N MET A 61 -1.12 11.73 44.81
CA MET A 61 -1.61 12.78 43.93
C MET A 61 -2.89 13.45 44.44
N ILE A 62 -3.86 12.67 44.93
CA ILE A 62 -5.11 13.22 45.47
C ILE A 62 -4.84 14.04 46.74
N HIS A 63 -3.87 13.60 47.55
CA HIS A 63 -3.48 14.31 48.77
C HIS A 63 -2.69 15.60 48.48
N ASN A 64 -1.71 15.54 47.59
CA ASN A 64 -0.80 16.64 47.29
C ASN A 64 -1.43 17.71 46.38
N TYR A 65 -2.36 17.32 45.51
CA TYR A 65 -3.03 18.23 44.59
C TYR A 65 -4.49 18.42 44.98
N SER A 66 -4.78 19.51 45.70
CA SER A 66 -6.15 19.84 46.15
C SER A 66 -7.18 19.89 45.02
N ILE A 67 -6.76 20.27 43.81
CA ILE A 67 -7.60 20.28 42.59
C ILE A 67 -8.07 18.88 42.15
N LEU A 68 -7.38 17.82 42.61
CA LEU A 68 -7.73 16.42 42.36
C LEU A 68 -8.48 15.78 43.54
N SER A 69 -8.73 16.51 44.63
CA SER A 69 -9.33 15.98 45.87
C SER A 69 -10.73 15.37 45.68
N ASN A 70 -11.45 15.80 44.65
CA ASN A 70 -12.77 15.28 44.27
C ASN A 70 -12.71 14.09 43.29
N LEU A 71 -11.52 13.57 42.99
CA LEU A 71 -11.34 12.43 42.11
C LEU A 71 -11.03 11.16 42.90
N GLU A 72 -11.63 10.04 42.50
CA GLU A 72 -11.27 8.74 43.05
C GLU A 72 -9.98 8.19 42.41
N PRO A 73 -9.18 7.37 43.14
CA PRO A 73 -8.00 6.71 42.57
C PRO A 73 -8.30 5.89 41.30
N LYS A 74 -9.52 5.37 41.17
CA LYS A 74 -9.99 4.65 39.98
C LYS A 74 -10.15 5.58 38.77
N GLN A 75 -10.65 6.80 38.96
CA GLN A 75 -10.78 7.80 37.89
C GLN A 75 -9.41 8.19 37.36
N ILE A 76 -8.45 8.43 38.26
CA ILE A 76 -7.05 8.71 37.88
C ILE A 76 -6.47 7.53 37.11
N LYS A 77 -6.63 6.28 37.58
CA LYS A 77 -6.18 5.08 36.85
C LYS A 77 -6.73 5.04 35.42
N ILE A 78 -8.03 5.27 35.24
CA ILE A 78 -8.69 5.26 33.92
C ILE A 78 -8.16 6.41 33.06
N TRP A 79 -7.95 7.60 33.63
CA TRP A 79 -7.38 8.73 32.91
C TRP A 79 -6.01 8.39 32.33
N PHE A 80 -5.09 7.83 33.13
CA PHE A 80 -3.76 7.42 32.66
C PHE A 80 -3.80 6.28 31.64
N GLN A 81 -4.75 5.35 31.75
CA GLN A 81 -4.96 4.32 30.73
C GLN A 81 -5.42 4.94 29.40
N ASN A 82 -6.42 5.81 29.45
CA ASN A 82 -6.95 6.49 28.26
C ASN A 82 -5.90 7.40 27.63
N ARG A 83 -5.11 8.11 28.44
CA ARG A 83 -4.05 9.01 27.95
C ARG A 83 -2.98 8.26 27.18
N ARG A 84 -2.52 7.10 27.70
CA ARG A 84 -1.59 6.21 26.97
C ARG A 84 -2.20 5.67 25.69
N CYS A 85 -3.46 5.25 25.72
CA CYS A 85 -4.13 4.74 24.52
C CYS A 85 -4.25 5.84 23.45
N ARG A 86 -4.62 7.07 23.82
CA ARG A 86 -4.69 8.22 22.89
C ARG A 86 -3.32 8.57 22.31
N GLU A 87 -2.26 8.53 23.11
CA GLU A 87 -0.88 8.79 22.64
C GLU A 87 -0.43 7.76 21.60
N LYS A 88 -0.67 6.47 21.90
CA LYS A 88 -0.40 5.38 20.97
C LYS A 88 -1.18 5.57 19.66
N GLN A 89 -2.47 5.84 19.73
CA GLN A 89 -3.31 6.10 18.56
C GLN A 89 -2.82 7.30 17.75
N LYS A 90 -2.45 8.41 18.40
CA LYS A 90 -1.91 9.60 17.73
C LYS A 90 -0.61 9.27 16.99
N LYS A 91 0.29 8.50 17.61
CA LYS A 91 1.54 8.05 16.97
C LYS A 91 1.28 7.17 15.76
N GLU A 92 0.37 6.21 15.88
CA GLU A 92 -0.03 5.32 14.77
C GLU A 92 -0.69 6.09 13.62
N ALA A 93 -1.60 7.03 13.93
CA ALA A 93 -2.23 7.89 12.93
C ALA A 93 -1.20 8.74 12.17
N ASN A 94 -0.23 9.33 12.88
CA ASN A 94 0.86 10.09 12.26
C ASN A 94 1.74 9.22 11.35
N ASN A 95 2.05 8.00 11.79
CA ASN A 95 2.82 7.03 10.98
C ASN A 95 2.05 6.66 9.71
N LEU A 96 0.76 6.34 9.82
CA LEU A 96 -0.11 6.03 8.69
C LEU A 96 -0.20 7.21 7.72
N GLN A 97 -0.37 8.43 8.23
CA GLN A 97 -0.40 9.64 7.39
C GLN A 97 0.92 9.84 6.64
N SER A 98 2.06 9.59 7.29
CA SER A 98 3.38 9.67 6.66
C SER A 98 3.55 8.65 5.53
N VAL A 99 3.18 7.39 5.77
CA VAL A 99 3.24 6.33 4.75
C VAL A 99 2.28 6.62 3.60
N ASN A 100 1.07 7.07 3.89
CA ASN A 100 0.08 7.41 2.86
C ASN A 100 0.58 8.53 1.95
N LYS A 101 1.18 9.60 2.51
CA LYS A 101 1.80 10.68 1.72
C LYS A 101 2.88 10.16 0.76
N LYS A 102 3.76 9.27 1.24
CA LYS A 102 4.81 8.64 0.41
C LYS A 102 4.20 7.79 -0.70
N LEU A 103 3.20 6.98 -0.37
CA LEU A 103 2.50 6.13 -1.34
C LEU A 103 1.79 6.96 -2.42
N THR A 104 1.12 8.05 -2.03
CA THR A 104 0.49 8.98 -2.98
C THR A 104 1.51 9.62 -3.92
N ALA A 105 2.67 10.05 -3.41
CA ALA A 105 3.73 10.61 -4.23
C ALA A 105 4.30 9.58 -5.21
N ALA A 106 4.59 8.36 -4.76
CA ALA A 106 5.07 7.28 -5.60
C ALA A 106 4.05 6.89 -6.68
N ASN A 107 2.77 6.77 -6.32
CA ASN A 107 1.69 6.48 -7.27
C ASN A 107 1.54 7.57 -8.33
N LYS A 108 1.76 8.84 -7.95
CA LYS A 108 1.73 9.96 -8.89
C LYS A 108 2.85 9.81 -9.94
N LEU A 109 4.09 9.58 -9.50
CA LEU A 109 5.23 9.37 -10.41
C LEU A 109 5.03 8.16 -11.32
N LEU A 110 4.54 7.04 -10.78
CA LEU A 110 4.24 5.85 -11.57
C LEU A 110 3.17 6.11 -12.65
N LYS A 111 2.15 6.90 -12.33
CA LYS A 111 1.12 7.29 -13.31
C LYS A 111 1.71 8.19 -14.40
N GLU A 112 2.52 9.17 -14.03
CA GLU A 112 3.19 10.07 -14.99
C GLU A 112 4.11 9.29 -15.95
N GLU A 113 4.87 8.33 -15.42
CA GLU A 113 5.70 7.45 -16.26
C GLU A 113 4.87 6.51 -17.15
N ASN A 114 3.77 5.97 -16.63
CA ASN A 114 2.87 5.14 -17.43
C ASN A 114 2.30 5.95 -18.60
N ASP A 115 1.81 7.17 -18.35
CA ASP A 115 1.30 8.07 -19.37
C ASP A 115 2.39 8.43 -20.40
N ARG A 116 3.64 8.64 -19.96
CA ARG A 116 4.77 8.91 -20.85
C ARG A 116 5.09 7.71 -21.75
N LEU A 117 5.15 6.51 -21.18
CA LEU A 117 5.39 5.27 -21.92
C LEU A 117 4.26 4.98 -22.90
N GLN A 118 3.01 5.17 -22.49
CA GLN A 118 1.84 4.99 -23.35
C GLN A 118 1.94 5.90 -24.59
N LYS A 119 2.34 7.17 -24.42
CA LYS A 119 2.57 8.11 -25.53
C LYS A 119 3.68 7.64 -26.46
N GLN A 120 4.80 7.15 -25.91
CA GLN A 120 5.91 6.62 -26.71
C GLN A 120 5.48 5.39 -27.52
N VAL A 121 4.74 4.46 -26.90
CA VAL A 121 4.19 3.30 -27.61
C VAL A 121 3.25 3.73 -28.72
N SER A 122 2.32 4.65 -28.47
CA SER A 122 1.42 5.17 -29.50
C SER A 122 2.18 5.81 -30.67
N HIS A 123 3.24 6.58 -30.39
CA HIS A 123 4.08 7.17 -31.44
C HIS A 123 4.77 6.10 -32.29
N LEU A 124 5.45 5.14 -31.65
CA LEU A 124 6.14 4.07 -32.37
C LEU A 124 5.17 3.19 -33.16
N VAL A 125 3.98 2.93 -32.63
CA VAL A 125 2.94 2.18 -33.37
C VAL A 125 2.51 2.95 -34.61
N TYR A 126 2.27 4.25 -34.50
CA TYR A 126 1.93 5.11 -35.64
C TYR A 126 3.04 5.14 -36.70
N GLU A 127 4.30 5.33 -36.29
CA GLU A 127 5.44 5.31 -37.22
C GLU A 127 5.61 3.96 -37.92
N ASN A 128 5.46 2.87 -37.18
CA ASN A 128 5.54 1.53 -37.76
C ASN A 128 4.42 1.28 -38.78
N GLU A 129 3.20 1.71 -38.48
CA GLU A 129 2.08 1.64 -39.41
C GLU A 129 2.35 2.45 -40.67
N TYR A 130 2.85 3.69 -40.51
CA TYR A 130 3.24 4.54 -41.63
C TYR A 130 4.31 3.89 -42.52
N ILE A 131 5.37 3.33 -41.93
CA ILE A 131 6.43 2.64 -42.68
C ILE A 131 5.87 1.43 -43.44
N ARG A 132 4.97 0.65 -42.81
CA ARG A 132 4.33 -0.50 -43.48
C ARG A 132 3.51 -0.06 -44.69
N GLN A 133 2.74 1.02 -44.58
CA GLN A 133 1.97 1.58 -45.70
C GLN A 133 2.89 2.05 -46.84
N GLN A 134 4.01 2.70 -46.52
CA GLN A 134 4.97 3.14 -47.53
C GLN A 134 5.59 1.96 -48.29
N LEU A 135 5.94 0.88 -47.58
CA LEU A 135 6.46 -0.34 -48.21
C LEU A 135 5.43 -1.02 -49.12
N GLU A 136 4.15 -1.04 -48.72
CA GLU A 136 3.07 -1.59 -49.53
C GLU A 136 2.84 -0.79 -50.83
N ASN A 137 2.86 0.55 -50.75
CA ASN A 137 2.74 1.43 -51.92
C ASN A 137 3.91 1.26 -52.90
N ILE A 138 5.14 1.16 -52.40
CA ILE A 138 6.33 0.90 -53.24
C ILE A 138 6.22 -0.48 -53.93
N SER A 139 5.73 -1.50 -53.22
CA SER A 139 5.53 -2.83 -53.80
C SER A 139 4.50 -2.84 -54.93
N LEU A 140 3.46 -1.99 -54.86
CA LEU A 140 2.43 -1.88 -55.90
C LEU A 140 2.94 -1.16 -57.16
N ASP A 141 3.80 -0.14 -57.02
CA ASP A 141 4.43 0.56 -58.15
C ASP A 141 5.42 -0.31 -58.92
N VAL A 142 6.15 -1.20 -58.22
CA VAL A 142 7.06 -2.18 -58.84
C VAL A 142 6.29 -3.23 -59.67
N THR A 143 5.07 -3.59 -59.28
CA THR A 143 4.24 -4.54 -60.06
C THR A 143 3.56 -3.95 -61.30
N ASN A 144 3.37 -2.63 -61.36
CA ASN A 144 2.72 -1.96 -62.51
C ASN A 144 3.71 -1.46 -63.57
N THR A 145 4.99 -1.31 -63.22
CA THR A 145 6.06 -0.99 -64.19
C THR A 145 6.59 -2.29 -64.78
N SER A 146 5.98 -2.73 -65.87
CA SER A 146 6.45 -3.83 -66.74
C SER A 146 7.95 -3.71 -67.04
N CYS A 147 8.75 -4.52 -66.36
CA CYS A 147 10.08 -4.97 -66.77
C CYS A 147 10.34 -6.30 -66.04
N GLU A 148 10.35 -7.39 -66.79
CA GLU A 148 10.87 -8.70 -66.37
C GLU A 148 12.20 -8.54 -65.61
N PRO A 149 12.28 -8.86 -64.30
CA PRO A 149 13.56 -9.04 -63.67
C PRO A 149 13.95 -10.50 -63.90
N ALA A 150 14.92 -10.69 -64.78
CA ALA A 150 15.65 -11.94 -64.90
C ALA A 150 16.00 -12.46 -63.50
N VAL A 151 15.53 -13.67 -63.23
CA VAL A 151 15.82 -14.47 -62.04
C VAL A 151 17.33 -14.54 -61.88
N ASN A 152 17.92 -13.75 -60.97
CA ASN A 152 19.14 -14.05 -60.21
C ASN A 152 19.49 -12.92 -59.24
N SER A 153 19.68 -13.29 -57.97
CA SER A 153 20.08 -12.45 -56.83
C SER A 153 18.92 -11.61 -56.26
N LEU A 154 18.13 -12.10 -55.31
CA LEU A 154 18.56 -12.33 -53.93
C LEU A 154 17.51 -13.24 -53.25
N GLN A 155 17.73 -14.55 -53.28
CA GLN A 155 16.95 -15.53 -52.50
C GLN A 155 17.40 -15.56 -51.03
N TYR A 156 17.42 -14.40 -50.35
CA TYR A 156 17.62 -14.39 -48.90
C TYR A 156 16.28 -14.19 -48.18
N SER A 157 15.82 -15.28 -47.58
CA SER A 157 14.92 -15.34 -46.42
C SER A 157 13.41 -15.15 -46.64
N LEU A 158 12.84 -15.71 -47.70
CA LEU A 158 11.43 -16.14 -47.67
C LEU A 158 11.26 -17.66 -47.89
N ARG A 159 12.16 -18.43 -47.29
CA ARG A 159 11.93 -19.86 -46.99
C ARG A 159 12.21 -20.15 -45.52
N ALA A 160 11.49 -19.46 -44.63
CA ALA A 160 11.17 -20.06 -43.33
C ALA A 160 9.99 -21.02 -43.57
N SER A 161 10.30 -22.16 -44.18
CA SER A 161 9.37 -23.27 -44.32
C SER A 161 9.00 -23.75 -42.92
N ASN A 162 7.79 -23.42 -42.46
CA ASN A 162 6.80 -24.23 -41.72
C ASN A 162 7.26 -25.36 -40.76
N ASP A 163 8.48 -25.34 -40.25
CA ASP A 163 8.98 -26.30 -39.29
C ASP A 163 9.08 -25.61 -37.91
N PRO A 164 8.16 -25.90 -36.98
CA PRO A 164 8.18 -25.32 -35.63
C PRO A 164 9.41 -25.72 -34.82
N SER A 165 10.18 -26.71 -35.29
CA SER A 165 11.38 -27.24 -34.63
C SER A 165 12.51 -26.21 -34.51
N GLY A 166 12.69 -25.34 -35.52
CA GLY A 166 13.73 -24.30 -35.51
C GLY A 166 13.45 -23.19 -34.48
N LEU A 167 12.20 -22.73 -34.41
CA LEU A 167 11.78 -21.74 -33.41
C LEU A 167 11.80 -22.30 -31.99
N LEU A 168 11.44 -23.58 -31.83
CA LEU A 168 11.51 -24.27 -30.54
C LEU A 168 12.96 -24.39 -30.06
N LEU A 169 13.90 -24.67 -30.96
CA LEU A 169 15.32 -24.76 -30.63
C LEU A 169 15.89 -23.39 -30.22
N VAL A 170 15.57 -22.33 -30.96
CA VAL A 170 15.96 -20.96 -30.62
C VAL A 170 15.36 -20.53 -29.27
N ALA A 171 14.10 -20.86 -29.00
CA ALA A 171 13.47 -20.58 -27.70
C ALA A 171 14.15 -21.36 -26.56
N LYS A 172 14.53 -22.63 -26.81
CA LYS A 172 15.21 -23.49 -25.83
C LYS A 172 16.63 -23.00 -25.52
N GLU A 173 17.40 -22.62 -26.54
CA GLU A 173 18.73 -22.04 -26.37
C GLU A 173 18.66 -20.70 -25.62
N THR A 174 17.73 -19.81 -26.01
CA THR A 174 17.55 -18.50 -25.36
C THR A 174 17.15 -18.66 -23.88
N MET A 175 16.26 -19.60 -23.53
CA MET A 175 15.91 -19.89 -22.13
C MET A 175 17.12 -20.42 -21.34
N THR A 176 17.90 -21.32 -21.92
CA THR A 176 19.07 -21.91 -21.26
C THR A 176 20.13 -20.84 -21.00
N GLU A 177 20.34 -19.95 -21.96
CA GLU A 177 21.24 -18.80 -21.81
C GLU A 177 20.72 -17.81 -20.74
N PHE A 178 19.40 -17.56 -20.70
CA PHE A 178 18.79 -16.72 -19.66
C PHE A 178 18.98 -17.32 -18.26
N PHE A 179 18.67 -18.61 -18.05
CA PHE A 179 18.81 -19.26 -16.75
C PHE A 179 20.27 -19.40 -16.29
N SER A 180 21.21 -19.59 -17.22
CA SER A 180 22.64 -19.65 -16.88
C SER A 180 23.22 -18.29 -16.48
N LYS A 181 22.66 -17.18 -17.00
CA LYS A 181 23.09 -15.81 -16.66
C LYS A 181 22.29 -15.13 -15.56
N ALA A 182 21.11 -15.66 -15.21
CA ALA A 182 20.31 -15.20 -14.09
C ALA A 182 20.92 -15.62 -12.73
N THR A 183 22.14 -15.17 -12.44
CA THR A 183 22.74 -15.27 -11.10
C THR A 183 22.47 -13.96 -10.37
N GLY A 184 21.29 -13.85 -9.76
CA GLY A 184 21.02 -12.71 -8.88
C GLY A 184 19.58 -12.18 -8.91
N THR A 185 18.62 -13.01 -8.52
CA THR A 185 17.63 -12.59 -7.50
C THR A 185 17.10 -13.86 -6.86
N LEU A 186 17.64 -14.25 -5.72
CA LEU A 186 16.99 -15.22 -4.83
C LEU A 186 15.70 -14.55 -4.32
N VAL A 187 14.66 -14.57 -5.15
CA VAL A 187 13.29 -14.32 -4.70
C VAL A 187 12.84 -15.65 -4.12
N ASP A 188 12.86 -15.74 -2.79
CA ASP A 188 12.17 -16.81 -2.08
C ASP A 188 10.69 -16.65 -2.42
N TRP A 189 10.17 -17.49 -3.32
CA TRP A 189 8.79 -17.41 -3.77
C TRP A 189 7.87 -17.84 -2.64
N VAL A 190 7.49 -16.91 -1.78
CA VAL A 190 6.45 -17.15 -0.78
C VAL A 190 5.11 -17.25 -1.50
N GLN A 191 4.57 -18.46 -1.57
CA GLN A 191 3.27 -18.73 -2.15
C GLN A 191 2.17 -18.05 -1.35
N LEU A 192 1.45 -17.11 -1.97
CA LEU A 192 0.27 -16.49 -1.36
C LEU A 192 -0.86 -17.53 -1.23
N PRO A 193 -1.57 -17.59 -0.09
CA PRO A 193 -2.67 -18.52 0.09
C PRO A 193 -3.74 -18.32 -0.98
N GLY A 194 -3.97 -19.33 -1.81
CA GLY A 194 -5.01 -19.34 -2.84
C GLY A 194 -4.53 -19.25 -4.29
N MET A 195 -3.23 -19.09 -4.57
CA MET A 195 -2.71 -19.14 -5.94
C MET A 195 -2.25 -20.57 -6.30
N LYS A 196 -2.89 -21.18 -7.30
CA LYS A 196 -2.38 -22.40 -7.95
C LYS A 196 -1.29 -21.99 -8.92
N VAL A 197 -0.08 -22.51 -8.69
CA VAL A 197 1.06 -22.34 -9.59
C VAL A 197 0.80 -23.16 -10.85
N LEU A 198 0.71 -22.50 -11.99
CA LEU A 198 0.45 -23.11 -13.29
C LEU A 198 1.78 -23.65 -13.85
N ILE A 199 2.32 -24.70 -13.23
CA ILE A 199 3.54 -25.39 -13.70
C ILE A 199 3.24 -26.73 -14.38
N ASP A 200 2.01 -27.26 -14.31
CA ASP A 200 1.68 -28.56 -14.90
C ASP A 200 0.91 -28.46 -16.23
N VAL A 201 1.36 -27.63 -17.19
CA VAL A 201 0.79 -27.63 -18.56
C VAL A 201 1.75 -28.25 -19.60
N PHE A 202 2.97 -28.63 -19.23
CA PHE A 202 3.90 -29.30 -20.14
C PHE A 202 4.61 -30.49 -19.46
N LYS A 203 3.85 -31.55 -19.20
CA LYS A 203 4.37 -32.91 -19.05
C LYS A 203 3.75 -33.81 -20.11
#